data_AF-A0A7V5GXU1-F1
#
_entry.id   AF-A0A7V5GXU1-F1
#
_cell.length_a   1.000
_cell.length_b   1.000
_cell.length_c   1.000
_cell.angle_alpha   90.00
_cell.angle_beta   90.00
_cell.angle_gamma   90.00
#
_symmetry.space_group_name_H-M   'P 1'
#
loop_
_entity.id
_entity.type
_entity.pdbx_description
1 polymer ?
#
loop_
_entity_poly.entity_id
_entity_poly.type
_entity_poly.pdbx_seq_one_letter_code
_entity_poly.pdbx_strand_id
1 'polypeptide(L)'
;MTTSERIADKLKHLPTSPGVYLMKDANGDVIYVGKAVVLRNRVRSYFHSQKGLSRKTRRLVQEIADIEVIQTATESEAFILEESLIKRFQPHFNIRLRDDKRYPYLKITNEPFPRLMIVRRRKDDGARYFGPYTSSKAMRSTMKLTQKLFPIRTCTLKLPLSKPRRPCLDYHIGRCLAPCANLVSEEEYKVDVDQAEMLLEGRLTGLLKQMREQMD
;
A
#
# COMPACT_ATOMS: atom_id res chain seq x y z
N MET A 1 10.60 41.00 -6.11
CA MET A 1 10.60 39.70 -6.80
C MET A 1 9.17 39.30 -7.08
N THR A 2 8.85 38.94 -8.33
CA THR A 2 7.54 38.37 -8.68
C THR A 2 7.35 37.00 -8.02
N THR A 3 6.11 36.55 -7.83
CA THR A 3 5.80 35.20 -7.30
C THR A 3 6.51 34.10 -8.10
N SER A 4 6.60 34.30 -9.43
CA SER A 4 7.31 33.40 -10.34
C SER A 4 8.82 33.33 -10.05
N GLU A 5 9.48 34.47 -9.79
CA GLU A 5 10.90 34.52 -9.44
C GLU A 5 11.20 33.83 -8.11
N ARG A 6 10.35 34.04 -7.08
CA ARG A 6 10.53 33.40 -5.76
C ARG A 6 10.42 31.88 -5.85
N ILE A 7 9.45 31.38 -6.62
CA ILE A 7 9.30 29.93 -6.84
C ILE A 7 10.49 29.40 -7.62
N ALA A 8 10.93 30.07 -8.69
CA ALA A 8 12.07 29.65 -9.49
C ALA A 8 13.36 29.56 -8.65
N ASP A 9 13.58 30.49 -7.73
CA ASP A 9 14.70 30.47 -6.80
C ASP A 9 14.62 29.29 -5.83
N LYS A 10 13.46 29.08 -5.19
CA LYS A 10 13.23 27.91 -4.32
C LYS A 10 13.47 26.59 -5.04
N LEU A 11 13.08 26.47 -6.31
CA LEU A 11 13.29 25.26 -7.12
C LEU A 11 14.78 24.94 -7.35
N LYS A 12 15.68 25.94 -7.29
CA LYS A 12 17.14 25.73 -7.40
C LYS A 12 17.71 25.07 -6.14
N HIS A 13 17.23 25.47 -4.98
CA HIS A 13 17.75 25.05 -3.67
C HIS A 13 17.08 23.81 -3.07
N LEU A 14 16.25 23.10 -3.85
CA LEU A 14 15.59 21.90 -3.36
C LEU A 14 16.60 20.77 -3.06
N PRO A 15 16.43 20.07 -1.91
CA PRO A 15 17.30 18.96 -1.53
C PRO A 15 17.01 17.71 -2.35
N THR A 16 17.99 16.81 -2.41
CA THR A 16 17.87 15.48 -3.03
C THR A 16 17.53 14.38 -2.03
N SER A 17 17.24 14.74 -0.78
CA SER A 17 16.80 13.84 0.28
C SER A 17 15.29 13.55 0.22
N PRO A 18 14.82 12.49 0.90
CA PRO A 18 13.40 12.25 1.09
C PRO A 18 12.77 13.31 1.99
N GLY A 19 11.46 13.49 1.84
CA GLY A 19 10.71 14.40 2.69
C GLY A 19 9.33 14.74 2.16
N VAL A 20 8.72 15.76 2.77
CA VAL A 20 7.38 16.25 2.45
C VAL A 20 7.47 17.67 1.90
N TYR A 21 6.65 18.00 0.92
CA TYR A 21 6.49 19.34 0.37
C TYR A 21 5.06 19.83 0.57
N LEU A 22 4.93 21.11 0.90
CA LEU A 22 3.67 21.82 1.05
C LEU A 22 3.62 22.91 -0.01
N MET A 23 2.51 22.98 -0.73
CA MET A 23 2.21 24.03 -1.70
C MET A 23 1.17 24.94 -1.08
N LYS A 24 1.41 26.25 -1.14
CA LYS A 24 0.55 27.27 -0.56
C LYS A 24 0.02 28.21 -1.62
N ASP A 25 -1.16 28.76 -1.40
CA ASP A 25 -1.73 29.81 -2.23
C ASP A 25 -1.22 31.20 -1.84
N ALA A 26 -1.76 32.24 -2.49
CA ALA A 26 -1.39 33.63 -2.24
C ALA A 26 -1.76 34.13 -0.83
N ASN A 27 -2.71 33.49 -0.15
CA ASN A 27 -3.09 33.80 1.22
C ASN A 27 -2.20 33.08 2.26
N GLY A 28 -1.35 32.15 1.81
CA GLY A 28 -0.48 31.34 2.66
C GLY A 28 -1.15 30.03 3.11
N ASP A 29 -2.34 29.71 2.61
CA ASP A 29 -3.06 28.49 2.96
C ASP A 29 -2.44 27.27 2.28
N VAL A 30 -2.32 26.15 3.00
CA VAL A 30 -1.79 24.91 2.45
C VAL A 30 -2.85 24.27 1.55
N ILE A 31 -2.63 24.38 0.24
CA ILE A 31 -3.56 23.87 -0.78
C ILE A 31 -3.23 22.44 -1.22
N TYR A 32 -1.97 22.00 -1.07
CA TYR A 32 -1.54 20.63 -1.36
C TYR A 32 -0.34 20.19 -0.51
N VAL A 33 -0.32 18.92 -0.10
CA VAL A 33 0.77 18.26 0.62
C VAL A 33 1.14 16.98 -0.13
N GLY A 34 2.43 16.71 -0.30
CA GLY A 34 2.88 15.41 -0.83
C GLY A 34 4.27 15.03 -0.38
N LYS A 35 4.61 13.74 -0.50
CA LYS A 35 5.96 13.24 -0.22
C LYS A 35 6.79 12.94 -1.47
N ALA A 36 8.10 12.86 -1.29
CA ALA A 36 9.04 12.47 -2.31
C ALA A 36 10.21 11.67 -1.72
N VAL A 37 10.74 10.71 -2.49
CA VAL A 37 12.05 10.10 -2.22
C VAL A 37 13.18 11.09 -2.53
N VAL A 38 12.99 11.90 -3.57
CA VAL A 38 13.89 12.97 -3.98
C VAL A 38 13.06 14.24 -4.18
N LEU A 39 13.07 15.14 -3.18
CA LEU A 39 12.27 16.38 -3.17
C LEU A 39 12.51 17.22 -4.44
N ARG A 40 13.78 17.42 -4.84
CA ARG A 40 14.15 18.15 -6.05
C ARG A 40 13.43 17.67 -7.30
N ASN A 41 13.50 16.36 -7.58
CA ASN A 41 12.92 15.79 -8.79
C ASN A 41 11.39 15.91 -8.75
N ARG A 42 10.79 15.61 -7.59
CA ARG A 42 9.34 15.59 -7.46
C ARG A 42 8.74 16.97 -7.60
N VAL A 43 9.26 17.97 -6.88
CA VAL A 43 8.68 19.32 -6.89
C VAL A 43 8.89 19.97 -8.26
N ARG A 44 10.07 19.84 -8.88
CA ARG A 44 10.31 20.38 -10.23
C ARG A 44 9.39 19.78 -11.30
N SER A 45 8.95 18.54 -11.14
CA SER A 45 8.06 17.89 -12.13
C SER A 45 6.71 18.61 -12.32
N TYR A 46 6.25 19.38 -11.32
CA TYR A 46 5.04 20.18 -11.42
C TYR A 46 5.21 21.42 -12.30
N PHE A 47 6.45 21.92 -12.45
CA PHE A 47 6.76 23.13 -13.18
C PHE A 47 7.40 22.87 -14.55
N HIS A 48 7.64 21.60 -14.88
CA HIS A 48 8.11 21.19 -16.21
C HIS A 48 6.93 21.03 -17.19
N SER A 49 7.20 21.17 -18.50
CA SER A 49 6.26 21.18 -19.63
C SER A 49 4.78 20.89 -19.31
N GLN A 50 3.94 21.94 -19.37
CA GLN A 50 2.50 21.84 -19.07
C GLN A 50 1.76 20.81 -19.94
N LYS A 51 2.27 20.47 -21.13
CA LYS A 51 1.64 19.52 -22.07
C LYS A 51 1.43 18.13 -21.46
N GLY A 52 2.27 17.69 -20.52
CA GLY A 52 2.17 16.38 -19.86
C GLY A 52 1.31 16.35 -18.59
N LEU A 53 0.89 17.49 -18.05
CA LEU A 53 0.15 17.56 -16.79
C LEU A 53 -1.35 17.37 -16.97
N SER A 54 -1.99 16.63 -16.04
CA SER A 54 -3.45 16.49 -15.99
C SER A 54 -4.12 17.85 -15.78
N ARG A 55 -5.37 18.01 -16.24
CA ARG A 55 -6.14 19.26 -16.03
C ARG A 55 -6.18 19.69 -14.55
N LYS A 56 -6.35 18.73 -13.64
CA LYS A 56 -6.39 19.02 -12.20
C LYS A 56 -5.03 19.49 -11.67
N THR A 57 -3.94 18.89 -12.16
CA THR A 57 -2.57 19.29 -11.77
C THR A 57 -2.21 20.67 -12.32
N ARG A 58 -2.64 21.01 -13.54
CA ARG A 58 -2.45 22.36 -14.09
C ARG A 58 -3.13 23.42 -13.23
N ARG A 59 -4.36 23.14 -12.79
CA ARG A 59 -5.09 24.02 -11.87
C ARG A 59 -4.37 24.21 -10.55
N LEU A 60 -3.87 23.12 -9.94
CA LEU A 60 -3.03 23.20 -8.74
C LEU A 60 -1.86 24.16 -8.97
N VAL A 61 -1.09 23.95 -10.04
CA VAL A 61 0.12 24.75 -10.34
C VAL A 61 -0.19 26.24 -10.52
N GLN A 62 -1.36 26.58 -11.07
CA GLN A 62 -1.81 27.97 -11.22
C GLN A 62 -2.12 28.65 -9.88
N GLU A 63 -2.54 27.89 -8.86
CA GLU A 63 -2.90 28.41 -7.54
C GLU A 63 -1.69 28.44 -6.57
N ILE A 64 -0.52 27.91 -6.95
CA ILE A 64 0.70 27.92 -6.11
C ILE A 64 1.32 29.32 -6.09
N ALA A 65 1.40 29.91 -4.91
CA ALA A 65 2.19 31.11 -4.65
C ALA A 65 3.44 30.85 -3.81
N ASP A 66 3.47 29.76 -3.03
CA ASP A 66 4.66 29.39 -2.26
C ASP A 66 4.86 27.87 -2.10
N ILE A 67 6.11 27.47 -1.85
CA ILE A 67 6.51 26.07 -1.62
C ILE A 67 7.36 25.98 -0.37
N GLU A 68 7.03 25.03 0.51
CA GLU A 68 7.80 24.67 1.69
C GLU A 68 8.19 23.19 1.62
N VAL A 69 9.36 22.84 2.15
CA VAL A 69 9.84 21.45 2.19
C VAL A 69 10.36 21.10 3.58
N ILE A 70 10.06 19.89 4.02
CA ILE A 70 10.54 19.31 5.28
C ILE A 70 11.28 18.03 4.92
N GLN A 71 12.59 18.02 5.16
CA GLN A 71 13.42 16.83 4.94
C GLN A 71 13.16 15.80 6.05
N THR A 72 13.23 14.52 5.70
CA THR A 72 13.18 13.41 6.65
C THR A 72 14.41 12.52 6.47
N ALA A 73 14.75 11.72 7.48
CA ALA A 73 15.88 10.81 7.38
C ALA A 73 15.54 9.60 6.48
N THR A 74 14.27 9.19 6.48
CA THR A 74 13.80 8.03 5.71
C THR A 74 12.51 8.31 4.92
N GLU A 75 12.23 7.47 3.93
CA GLU A 75 10.96 7.49 3.19
C GLU A 75 9.76 7.17 4.09
N SER A 76 9.95 6.29 5.08
CA SER A 76 8.92 5.90 6.05
C SER A 76 8.50 7.07 6.94
N GLU A 77 9.46 7.91 7.36
CA GLU A 77 9.15 9.14 8.09
C GLU A 77 8.42 10.15 7.23
N ALA A 78 8.84 10.34 5.97
CA ALA A 78 8.15 11.22 5.02
C ALA A 78 6.68 10.83 4.87
N PHE A 79 6.39 9.54 4.90
CA PHE A 79 5.04 9.02 4.86
C PHE A 79 4.21 9.41 6.09
N ILE A 80 4.74 9.13 7.30
CA ILE A 80 4.02 9.41 8.55
C ILE A 80 3.77 10.92 8.68
N LEU A 81 4.76 11.72 8.33
CA LEU A 81 4.66 13.17 8.34
C LEU A 81 3.64 13.67 7.31
N GLU A 82 3.65 13.18 6.08
CA GLU A 82 2.67 13.53 5.04
C GLU A 82 1.24 13.27 5.52
N GLU A 83 0.98 12.08 6.08
CA GLU A 83 -0.34 11.72 6.59
C GLU A 83 -0.78 12.67 7.71
N SER A 84 0.13 13.00 8.63
CA SER A 84 -0.13 13.92 9.74
C SER A 84 -0.43 15.33 9.25
N LEU A 85 0.29 15.83 8.24
CA LEU A 85 0.09 17.15 7.66
C LEU A 85 -1.19 17.23 6.81
N ILE A 86 -1.54 16.18 6.06
CA ILE A 86 -2.83 16.11 5.35
C ILE A 86 -3.97 16.13 6.36
N LYS A 87 -3.86 15.38 7.47
CA LYS A 87 -4.88 15.39 8.53
C LYS A 87 -5.02 16.76 9.17
N ARG A 88 -3.91 17.44 9.43
CA ARG A 88 -3.86 18.77 10.05
C ARG A 88 -4.44 19.87 9.16
N PHE A 89 -4.03 19.92 7.88
CA PHE A 89 -4.37 21.04 7.00
C PHE A 89 -5.60 20.79 6.12
N GLN A 90 -6.03 19.53 5.94
CA GLN A 90 -7.12 19.13 5.04
C GLN A 90 -7.07 19.83 3.65
N PRO A 91 -5.91 19.85 2.98
CA PRO A 91 -5.72 20.60 1.74
C PRO A 91 -6.72 20.18 0.65
N HIS A 92 -7.42 21.15 0.07
CA HIS A 92 -8.51 20.87 -0.87
C HIS A 92 -8.04 20.15 -2.15
N PHE A 93 -6.80 20.39 -2.62
CA PHE A 93 -6.27 19.62 -3.74
C PHE A 93 -5.90 18.20 -3.35
N ASN A 94 -5.52 17.87 -2.12
CA ASN A 94 -5.34 16.45 -1.75
C ASN A 94 -6.64 15.66 -1.79
N ILE A 95 -7.77 16.32 -1.51
CA ILE A 95 -9.11 15.71 -1.63
C ILE A 95 -9.47 15.53 -3.11
N ARG A 96 -9.28 16.57 -3.94
CA ARG A 96 -9.67 16.58 -5.37
C ARG A 96 -8.70 15.81 -6.29
N LEU A 97 -7.41 15.77 -5.93
CA LEU A 97 -6.31 15.05 -6.57
C LEU A 97 -6.03 13.72 -5.87
N ARG A 98 -6.95 13.22 -5.04
CA ARG A 98 -6.86 11.89 -4.46
C ARG A 98 -6.89 10.87 -5.59
N ASP A 99 -5.73 10.63 -6.17
CA ASP A 99 -5.39 9.38 -6.83
C ASP A 99 -5.71 8.31 -5.79
N ASP A 100 -6.55 7.33 -6.14
CA ASP A 100 -7.01 6.27 -5.25
C ASP A 100 -5.87 5.27 -4.91
N LYS A 101 -4.65 5.79 -4.73
CA LYS A 101 -3.45 5.13 -4.18
C LYS A 101 -3.62 4.94 -2.67
N ARG A 102 -4.77 4.38 -2.28
CA ARG A 102 -4.88 3.76 -0.97
C ARG A 102 -3.84 2.66 -0.93
N TYR A 103 -3.01 2.68 0.12
CA TYR A 103 -1.99 1.67 0.34
C TYR A 103 -2.64 0.28 0.31
N PRO A 104 -2.04 -0.67 -0.41
CA PRO A 104 -2.62 -1.98 -0.49
C PRO A 104 -2.46 -2.70 0.85
N TYR A 105 -3.43 -3.54 1.14
CA TYR A 105 -3.48 -4.46 2.26
C TYR A 105 -3.47 -5.88 1.70
N LEU A 106 -2.91 -6.80 2.47
CA LEU A 106 -3.24 -8.20 2.32
C LEU A 106 -4.52 -8.46 3.10
N LYS A 107 -5.44 -9.20 2.50
CA LYS A 107 -6.71 -9.59 3.08
C LYS A 107 -6.82 -11.11 3.06
N ILE A 108 -7.13 -11.70 4.21
CA ILE A 108 -7.62 -13.08 4.32
C ILE A 108 -9.13 -12.98 4.53
N THR A 109 -9.90 -13.57 3.61
CA THR A 109 -11.37 -13.49 3.60
C THR A 109 -12.00 -14.33 4.70
N ASN A 110 -13.18 -13.92 5.18
CA ASN A 110 -14.00 -14.71 6.10
C ASN A 110 -15.03 -15.56 5.33
N GLU A 111 -14.57 -16.59 4.63
CA GLU A 111 -15.41 -17.54 3.89
C GLU A 111 -14.83 -18.95 4.04
N PRO A 112 -15.62 -20.04 3.86
CA PRO A 112 -15.07 -21.39 3.84
C PRO A 112 -13.91 -21.49 2.86
N PHE A 113 -12.83 -22.10 3.35
CA PHE A 113 -11.52 -22.05 2.72
C PHE A 113 -11.09 -20.59 2.44
N PRO A 114 -10.67 -19.80 3.44
CA PRO A 114 -10.23 -18.42 3.25
C PRO A 114 -9.19 -18.26 2.13
N ARG A 115 -9.18 -17.11 1.46
CA ARG A 115 -8.19 -16.80 0.42
C ARG A 115 -7.41 -15.54 0.73
N LEU A 116 -6.14 -15.56 0.32
CA LEU A 116 -5.24 -14.42 0.45
C LEU A 116 -5.34 -13.54 -0.80
N MET A 117 -5.65 -12.26 -0.62
CA MET A 117 -5.78 -11.31 -1.72
C MET A 117 -5.25 -9.92 -1.39
N ILE A 118 -4.95 -9.16 -2.44
CA ILE A 118 -4.53 -7.76 -2.34
C ILE A 118 -5.75 -6.87 -2.49
N VAL A 119 -5.99 -5.99 -1.54
CA VAL A 119 -7.10 -5.03 -1.57
C VAL A 119 -6.62 -3.63 -1.25
N ARG A 120 -7.25 -2.61 -1.82
CA ARG A 120 -6.95 -1.19 -1.53
C ARG A 120 -7.97 -0.54 -0.60
N ARG A 121 -9.02 -1.27 -0.23
CA ARG A 121 -10.10 -0.79 0.65
C ARG A 121 -10.38 -1.84 1.70
N ARG A 122 -10.33 -1.42 2.96
CA ARG A 122 -10.91 -2.19 4.07
C ARG A 122 -12.43 -2.09 3.97
N LYS A 123 -13.10 -3.19 4.29
CA LYS A 123 -14.55 -3.28 4.44
C LYS A 123 -14.81 -3.86 5.81
N ASP A 124 -16.00 -3.60 6.34
CA ASP A 124 -16.48 -4.27 7.54
C ASP A 124 -17.17 -5.57 7.13
N ASP A 125 -16.36 -6.57 6.76
CA ASP A 125 -16.83 -7.86 6.22
C ASP A 125 -16.32 -9.06 7.02
N GLY A 126 -15.88 -8.83 8.26
CA GLY A 126 -15.34 -9.85 9.17
C GLY A 126 -13.99 -10.44 8.72
N ALA A 127 -13.43 -9.99 7.61
CA ALA A 127 -12.16 -10.46 7.10
C ALA A 127 -10.96 -9.84 7.84
N ARG A 128 -9.81 -10.47 7.68
CA ARG A 128 -8.57 -10.06 8.34
C ARG A 128 -7.71 -9.27 7.36
N TYR A 129 -7.19 -8.12 7.82
CA TYR A 129 -6.47 -7.15 6.99
C TYR A 129 -5.10 -6.84 7.57
N PHE A 130 -4.06 -7.02 6.77
CA PHE A 130 -2.65 -6.84 7.14
C PHE A 130 -2.01 -5.72 6.31
N GLY A 131 -1.24 -4.85 6.95
CA GLY A 131 -0.73 -3.60 6.37
C GLY A 131 -1.29 -2.35 7.06
N PRO A 132 -1.18 -1.15 6.47
CA PRO A 132 -0.92 -0.86 5.05
C PRO A 132 0.53 -1.12 4.60
N TYR A 133 0.70 -1.61 3.37
CA TYR A 133 2.04 -1.77 2.80
C TYR A 133 2.46 -0.51 2.03
N THR A 134 3.58 0.08 2.42
CA THR A 134 4.18 1.26 1.76
C THR A 134 4.77 0.90 0.38
N SER A 135 5.24 -0.34 0.22
CA SER A 135 5.79 -0.87 -1.02
C SER A 135 4.95 -2.04 -1.55
N SER A 136 4.42 -1.87 -2.77
CA SER A 136 3.74 -2.95 -3.48
C SER A 136 4.67 -4.14 -3.76
N LYS A 137 5.98 -3.90 -3.90
CA LYS A 137 6.99 -4.96 -4.10
C LYS A 137 7.14 -5.76 -2.81
N ALA A 138 7.32 -5.09 -1.67
CA ALA A 138 7.43 -5.75 -0.37
C ALA A 138 6.18 -6.59 -0.07
N MET A 139 4.99 -6.03 -0.27
CA MET A 139 3.72 -6.75 -0.11
C MET A 139 3.65 -8.01 -0.99
N ARG A 140 4.00 -7.92 -2.28
CA ARG A 140 3.99 -9.08 -3.18
C ARG A 140 5.00 -10.14 -2.75
N SER A 141 6.17 -9.73 -2.24
CA SER A 141 7.15 -10.65 -1.67
C SER A 141 6.61 -11.35 -0.42
N THR A 142 5.97 -10.61 0.49
CA THR A 142 5.32 -11.18 1.68
C THR A 142 4.25 -12.19 1.27
N MET A 143 3.34 -11.83 0.36
CA MET A 143 2.29 -12.73 -0.14
C MET A 143 2.88 -14.02 -0.74
N LYS A 144 3.95 -13.91 -1.53
CA LYS A 144 4.64 -15.08 -2.11
C LYS A 144 5.28 -15.97 -1.04
N LEU A 145 5.88 -15.36 -0.01
CA LEU A 145 6.48 -16.10 1.10
C LEU A 145 5.39 -16.84 1.89
N THR A 146 4.29 -16.15 2.22
CA THR A 146 3.14 -16.74 2.91
C THR A 146 2.62 -17.96 2.15
N GLN A 147 2.39 -17.86 0.84
CA GLN A 147 1.93 -18.99 0.01
C GLN A 147 2.90 -20.17 -0.06
N LYS A 148 4.20 -19.92 0.09
CA LYS A 148 5.21 -20.96 0.04
C LYS A 148 5.29 -21.74 1.36
N LEU A 149 5.03 -21.06 2.47
CA LEU A 149 5.07 -21.66 3.81
C LEU A 149 3.73 -22.30 4.19
N PHE A 150 2.62 -21.63 3.85
CA PHE A 150 1.26 -22.00 4.20
C PHE A 150 0.42 -21.99 2.90
N PRO A 151 0.07 -23.16 2.32
CA PRO A 151 -0.53 -23.26 0.99
C PRO A 151 -2.00 -22.76 0.91
N ILE A 152 -2.18 -21.45 1.09
CA ILE A 152 -3.47 -20.74 1.05
C ILE A 152 -3.79 -20.33 -0.38
N ARG A 153 -5.04 -20.51 -0.77
CA ARG A 153 -5.53 -20.28 -2.12
C ARG A 153 -5.62 -18.78 -2.39
N THR A 154 -5.54 -18.42 -3.66
CA THR A 154 -5.76 -17.04 -4.13
C THR A 154 -6.78 -16.94 -5.25
N CYS A 155 -7.28 -18.10 -5.71
CA CYS A 155 -8.29 -18.17 -6.75
C CYS A 155 -9.62 -17.53 -6.32
N THR A 156 -10.46 -17.22 -7.29
CA THR A 156 -11.75 -16.55 -7.06
C THR A 156 -12.94 -17.49 -6.94
N LEU A 157 -12.69 -18.81 -6.88
CA LEU A 157 -13.75 -19.81 -6.76
C LEU A 157 -14.51 -19.62 -5.44
N LYS A 158 -15.83 -19.75 -5.48
CA LYS A 158 -16.65 -19.87 -4.28
C LYS A 158 -16.64 -21.34 -3.86
N LEU A 159 -16.16 -21.64 -2.66
CA LEU A 159 -16.05 -23.00 -2.14
C LEU A 159 -17.01 -23.19 -0.95
N PRO A 160 -17.47 -24.42 -0.68
CA PRO A 160 -17.22 -25.66 -1.44
C PRO A 160 -17.90 -25.67 -2.83
N LEU A 161 -17.38 -26.47 -3.77
CA LEU A 161 -18.03 -26.68 -5.07
C LEU A 161 -19.06 -27.82 -4.98
N SER A 162 -20.10 -27.76 -5.80
CA SER A 162 -21.06 -28.87 -5.95
C SER A 162 -20.44 -30.14 -6.55
N LYS A 163 -19.39 -29.99 -7.36
CA LYS A 163 -18.61 -31.10 -7.93
C LYS A 163 -17.11 -30.77 -7.84
N PRO A 164 -16.26 -31.73 -7.43
CA PRO A 164 -14.82 -31.56 -7.44
C PRO A 164 -14.29 -31.21 -8.83
N ARG A 165 -13.26 -30.38 -8.87
CA ARG A 165 -12.54 -30.02 -10.10
C ARG A 165 -11.12 -30.56 -10.07
N ARG A 166 -10.51 -30.70 -11.25
CA ARG A 166 -9.08 -31.01 -11.37
C ARG A 166 -8.25 -29.91 -10.67
N PRO A 167 -7.26 -30.28 -9.83
CA PRO A 167 -6.34 -29.32 -9.23
C PRO A 167 -5.63 -28.46 -10.28
N CYS A 168 -5.36 -27.20 -9.93
CA CYS A 168 -4.64 -26.26 -10.80
C CYS A 168 -3.13 -26.31 -10.55
N LEU A 169 -2.39 -25.50 -11.31
CA LEU A 169 -0.94 -25.38 -11.17
C LEU A 169 -0.51 -25.04 -9.73
N ASP A 170 -1.23 -24.16 -9.03
CA ASP A 170 -0.86 -23.76 -7.65
C ASP A 170 -0.83 -24.95 -6.71
N TYR A 171 -1.68 -25.95 -6.89
CA TYR A 171 -1.60 -27.20 -6.13
C TYR A 171 -0.35 -28.01 -6.49
N HIS A 172 -0.12 -28.21 -7.78
CA HIS A 172 1.03 -29.00 -8.26
C HIS A 172 2.39 -28.39 -7.89
N ILE A 173 2.45 -27.09 -7.62
CA ILE A 173 3.67 -26.40 -7.14
C ILE A 173 3.67 -26.12 -5.63
N GLY A 174 2.74 -26.70 -4.87
CA GLY A 174 2.71 -26.61 -3.39
C GLY A 174 2.27 -25.26 -2.82
N ARG A 175 1.51 -24.45 -3.56
CA ARG A 175 0.97 -23.15 -3.12
C ARG A 175 -0.50 -23.17 -2.72
N CYS A 176 -1.17 -24.31 -2.87
CA CYS A 176 -2.58 -24.48 -2.54
C CYS A 176 -2.85 -25.94 -2.17
N LEU A 177 -3.66 -26.20 -1.15
CA LEU A 177 -4.09 -27.57 -0.79
C LEU A 177 -5.26 -28.13 -1.64
N ALA A 178 -5.62 -27.43 -2.73
CA ALA A 178 -6.70 -27.82 -3.64
C ALA A 178 -8.05 -28.17 -2.97
N PRO A 179 -8.63 -27.27 -2.15
CA PRO A 179 -9.98 -27.49 -1.61
C PRO A 179 -11.06 -27.57 -2.69
N CYS A 180 -10.82 -27.05 -3.90
CA CYS A 180 -11.70 -27.22 -5.06
C CYS A 180 -11.78 -28.66 -5.59
N ALA A 181 -10.84 -29.53 -5.19
CA ALA A 181 -10.77 -30.93 -5.56
C ALA A 181 -11.12 -31.86 -4.38
N ASN A 182 -11.59 -31.31 -3.25
CA ASN A 182 -11.83 -32.03 -2.00
C ASN A 182 -10.59 -32.80 -1.48
N LEU A 183 -9.39 -32.25 -1.73
CA LEU A 183 -8.13 -32.87 -1.27
C LEU A 183 -7.70 -32.42 0.14
N VAL A 184 -8.49 -31.57 0.79
CA VAL A 184 -8.25 -31.07 2.15
C VAL A 184 -9.59 -30.76 2.81
N SER A 185 -9.71 -31.04 4.11
CA SER A 185 -10.86 -30.63 4.92
C SER A 185 -10.82 -29.13 5.27
N GLU A 186 -11.93 -28.58 5.76
CA GLU A 186 -11.96 -27.17 6.18
C GLU A 186 -11.12 -26.96 7.45
N GLU A 187 -11.09 -27.96 8.33
CA GLU A 187 -10.35 -27.97 9.58
C GLU A 187 -8.84 -28.00 9.35
N GLU A 188 -8.35 -28.90 8.49
CA GLU A 188 -6.93 -28.96 8.11
C GLU A 188 -6.50 -27.67 7.42
N TYR A 189 -7.34 -27.16 6.49
CA TYR A 189 -7.05 -25.91 5.80
C TYR A 189 -6.96 -24.72 6.75
N LYS A 190 -7.79 -24.71 7.79
CA LYS A 190 -7.81 -23.64 8.80
C LYS A 190 -6.49 -23.55 9.57
N VAL A 191 -5.78 -24.67 9.79
CA VAL A 191 -4.47 -24.66 10.44
C VAL A 191 -3.47 -23.81 9.66
N ASP A 192 -3.38 -23.99 8.34
CA ASP A 192 -2.51 -23.18 7.48
C ASP A 192 -2.93 -21.70 7.46
N VAL A 193 -4.24 -21.44 7.45
CA VAL A 193 -4.78 -20.08 7.51
C VAL A 193 -4.35 -19.39 8.80
N ASP A 194 -4.54 -20.02 9.95
CA ASP A 194 -4.21 -19.46 11.25
C ASP A 194 -2.69 -19.20 11.36
N GLN A 195 -1.84 -20.11 10.86
CA GLN A 195 -0.39 -19.92 10.80
C GLN A 195 0.03 -18.76 9.89
N ALA A 196 -0.62 -18.60 8.74
CA ALA A 196 -0.38 -17.47 7.85
C ALA A 196 -0.83 -16.15 8.48
N GLU A 197 -1.94 -16.12 9.21
CA GLU A 197 -2.35 -14.93 9.96
C GLU A 197 -1.27 -14.55 10.97
N MET A 198 -0.74 -15.51 11.75
CA MET A 198 0.35 -15.24 12.70
C MET A 198 1.60 -14.66 12.03
N LEU A 199 1.99 -15.20 10.87
CA LEU A 199 3.10 -14.66 10.07
C LEU A 199 2.83 -13.22 9.64
N LEU A 200 1.64 -12.94 9.13
CA LEU A 200 1.26 -11.63 8.60
C LEU A 200 1.05 -10.58 9.70
N GLU A 201 0.74 -10.99 10.92
CA GLU A 201 0.72 -10.11 12.11
C GLU A 201 2.12 -9.81 12.66
N GLY A 202 3.17 -10.47 12.15
CA GLY A 202 4.54 -10.29 12.63
C GLY A 202 4.84 -11.05 13.93
N ARG A 203 4.01 -12.02 14.33
CA ARG A 203 4.22 -12.87 15.52
C ARG A 203 5.20 -14.02 15.22
N LEU A 204 6.38 -13.69 14.73
CA LEU A 204 7.38 -14.68 14.29
C LEU A 204 7.82 -15.63 15.43
N THR A 205 7.93 -15.14 16.66
CA THR A 205 8.44 -15.92 17.80
C THR A 205 7.49 -17.05 18.20
N GLY A 206 6.18 -16.80 18.19
CA GLY A 206 5.16 -17.82 18.49
C GLY A 206 5.05 -18.87 17.38
N LEU A 207 5.13 -18.43 16.13
CA LEU A 207 5.09 -19.30 14.95
C LEU A 207 6.29 -20.26 14.92
N LEU A 208 7.51 -19.76 15.16
CA LEU A 208 8.72 -20.59 15.19
C LEU A 208 8.69 -21.65 16.31
N LYS A 209 8.04 -21.35 17.44
CA LYS A 209 7.86 -22.32 18.53
C LYS A 209 6.92 -23.46 18.10
N GLN A 210 5.76 -23.12 17.54
CA GLN A 210 4.79 -24.11 17.04
C GLN A 210 5.36 -24.97 15.92
N MET A 211 6.11 -24.38 14.98
CA MET A 211 6.75 -25.14 13.90
C MET A 211 7.81 -26.11 14.41
N ARG A 212 8.55 -25.77 15.48
CA ARG A 212 9.50 -26.71 16.11
C ARG A 212 8.78 -27.86 16.80
N GLU A 213 7.70 -27.58 17.53
CA GLU A 213 6.89 -28.60 18.20
C GLU A 213 6.20 -29.57 17.22
N GLN A 214 6.01 -29.19 15.94
CA GLN A 214 5.47 -30.07 14.90
C GLN A 214 6.53 -30.91 14.16
N MET A 215 7.82 -30.59 14.34
CA MET A 215 8.93 -31.31 13.69
C MET A 215 9.54 -32.40 14.59
N ASP A 216 9.27 -32.37 15.89
CA ASP A 216 9.61 -33.39 16.89
C ASP A 216 8.44 -34.38 17.10
#